data_AF-A0A8T5RAF1-F1
#
_entry.id   AF-A0A8T5RAF1-F1
#
_cell.length_a   1.000
_cell.length_b   1.000
_cell.length_c   1.000
_cell.angle_alpha   90.00
_cell.angle_beta   90.00
_cell.angle_gamma   90.00
#
_symmetry.space_group_name_H-M   'P 1'
#
loop_
_entity.id
_entity.type
_entity.pdbx_description
1 polymer ?
#
loop_
_entity_poly.entity_id
_entity_poly.type
_entity_poly.pdbx_seq_one_letter_code
_entity_poly.pdbx_strand_id
1 'polypeptide(L)'
;MERELAKNKEELQKTKETLKETHNKLVGREKSLVKISEKFSSAKENLDSVSENKLHSDIELTRLKPKLEELKAKFIEANDNISKLMSELTFSTEKTSEMEQTIKFKEKAIENHKNDLEKRKKEIDILNEVVKSNQKGTDELIDKIKSLETKLSEVRSTPKVLERIKEMMVHKGFLSDKELEDIFKEFD
;
A
#
# COMPACT_ATOMS: atom_id res chain seq x y z
N MET A 1 15.75 133.42 18.98
CA MET A 1 15.99 132.95 17.61
C MET A 1 17.23 132.04 17.49
N GLU A 2 18.47 132.48 17.73
CA GLU A 2 19.65 131.59 17.54
C GLU A 2 19.69 130.33 18.42
N ARG A 3 19.33 130.44 19.72
CA ARG A 3 19.28 129.27 20.63
C ARG A 3 18.22 128.24 20.24
N GLU A 4 17.04 128.67 19.79
CA GLU A 4 15.99 127.77 19.30
C GLU A 4 16.42 127.07 18.01
N LEU A 5 17.10 127.80 17.12
CA LEU A 5 17.59 127.25 15.84
C LEU A 5 18.66 126.17 16.07
N ALA A 6 19.55 126.37 17.06
CA ALA A 6 20.52 125.36 17.48
C ALA A 6 19.86 124.12 18.10
N LYS A 7 18.86 124.31 18.97
CA LYS A 7 18.11 123.23 19.63
C LYS A 7 17.33 122.38 18.62
N ASN A 8 16.65 123.02 17.68
CA ASN A 8 15.96 122.35 16.57
C ASN A 8 16.93 121.56 15.67
N LYS A 9 18.15 122.07 15.47
CA LYS A 9 19.18 121.38 14.67
C LYS A 9 19.69 120.11 15.36
N GLU A 10 19.81 120.14 16.69
CA GLU A 10 20.21 118.98 17.50
C GLU A 10 19.09 117.92 17.57
N GLU A 11 17.83 118.32 17.71
CA GLU A 11 16.67 117.42 17.67
C GLU A 11 16.49 116.79 16.27
N LEU A 12 16.72 117.56 15.20
CA LEU A 12 16.74 117.05 13.83
C LEU A 12 17.84 116.00 13.61
N GLN A 13 19.01 116.20 14.22
CA GLN A 13 20.10 115.22 14.16
C GLN A 13 19.73 113.93 14.92
N LYS A 14 19.18 114.04 16.13
CA LYS A 14 18.72 112.89 16.93
C LYS A 14 17.61 112.09 16.23
N THR A 15 16.66 112.77 15.60
CA THR A 15 15.59 112.12 14.82
C THR A 15 16.14 111.42 13.58
N LYS A 16 17.15 112.00 12.90
CA LYS A 16 17.83 111.34 11.78
C LYS A 16 18.59 110.08 12.19
N GLU A 17 19.26 110.11 13.33
CA GLU A 17 19.99 108.96 13.88
C GLU A 17 19.04 107.83 14.31
N THR A 18 17.95 108.17 15.02
CA THR A 18 16.90 107.19 15.39
C THR A 18 16.17 106.63 14.17
N LEU A 19 15.91 107.44 13.13
CA LEU A 19 15.34 106.96 11.87
C LEU A 19 16.29 105.98 11.17
N LYS A 20 17.60 106.26 11.18
CA LYS A 20 18.60 105.34 10.62
C LYS A 20 18.67 104.02 11.40
N GLU A 21 18.62 104.08 12.72
CA GLU A 21 18.64 102.89 13.57
C GLU A 21 17.39 102.04 13.41
N THR A 22 16.21 102.67 13.35
CA THR A 22 14.93 101.98 13.09
C THR A 22 14.88 101.36 11.70
N HIS A 23 15.37 102.05 10.67
CA HIS A 23 15.50 101.49 9.32
C HIS A 23 16.38 100.23 9.32
N ASN A 24 17.54 100.26 9.97
CA ASN A 24 18.42 99.09 10.06
C ASN A 24 17.76 97.90 10.80
N LYS A 25 17.02 98.18 11.89
CA LYS A 25 16.23 97.15 12.60
C LYS A 25 15.12 96.56 11.71
N LEU A 26 14.45 97.40 10.93
CA LEU A 26 13.41 96.97 9.99
C LEU A 26 13.99 96.03 8.93
N VAL A 27 15.10 96.41 8.29
CA VAL A 27 15.81 95.56 7.32
C VAL A 27 16.24 94.23 7.93
N GLY A 28 16.72 94.23 9.18
CA GLY A 28 17.07 92.99 9.89
C GLY A 28 15.87 92.07 10.15
N ARG A 29 14.71 92.65 10.50
CA ARG A 29 13.46 91.91 10.69
C ARG A 29 12.94 91.35 9.37
N GLU A 30 12.99 92.12 8.29
CA GLU A 30 12.58 91.68 6.96
C GLU A 30 13.40 90.46 6.48
N LYS A 31 14.73 90.51 6.63
CA LYS A 31 15.60 89.35 6.35
C LYS A 31 15.27 88.12 7.19
N SER A 32 14.91 88.32 8.47
CA SER A 32 14.52 87.23 9.35
C SER A 32 13.17 86.63 8.94
N LEU A 33 12.23 87.48 8.53
CA LEU A 33 10.91 87.08 8.05
C LEU A 33 11.03 86.21 6.79
N VAL A 34 11.87 86.60 5.83
CA VAL A 34 12.14 85.82 4.60
C VAL A 34 12.67 84.42 4.96
N LYS A 35 13.67 84.33 5.84
CA LYS A 35 14.21 83.03 6.29
C LYS A 35 13.17 82.15 6.98
N ILE A 36 12.26 82.74 7.74
CA ILE A 36 11.17 81.99 8.39
C ILE A 36 10.17 81.49 7.34
N SER A 37 9.83 82.33 6.35
CA SER A 37 8.93 81.95 5.25
C SER A 37 9.50 80.80 4.40
N GLU A 38 10.79 80.83 4.09
CA GLU A 38 11.49 79.75 3.40
C GLU A 38 11.42 78.44 4.20
N LYS A 39 11.77 78.49 5.50
CA LYS A 39 11.70 77.32 6.39
C LYS A 39 10.28 76.77 6.51
N PHE A 40 9.28 77.64 6.59
CA PHE A 40 7.88 77.23 6.66
C PHE A 40 7.45 76.52 5.38
N SER A 41 7.85 77.04 4.22
CA SER A 41 7.55 76.42 2.92
C SER A 41 8.17 75.03 2.82
N SER A 42 9.46 74.88 3.16
CA SER A 42 10.12 73.57 3.16
C SER A 42 9.52 72.60 4.18
N ALA A 43 9.14 73.08 5.36
CA ALA A 43 8.48 72.24 6.37
C ALA A 43 7.11 71.76 5.89
N LYS A 44 6.38 72.60 5.15
CA LYS A 44 5.08 72.26 4.57
C LYS A 44 5.21 71.19 3.48
N GLU A 45 6.15 71.35 2.55
CA GLU A 45 6.44 70.35 1.52
C GLU A 45 6.81 68.99 2.14
N ASN A 46 7.66 68.99 3.16
CA ASN A 46 8.03 67.76 3.88
C ASN A 46 6.81 67.10 4.55
N LEU A 47 5.91 67.89 5.16
CA LEU A 47 4.71 67.37 5.80
C LEU A 47 3.76 66.72 4.79
N ASP A 48 3.61 67.32 3.61
CA ASP A 48 2.76 66.79 2.55
C ASP A 48 3.34 65.46 2.02
N SER A 49 4.65 65.39 1.78
CA SER A 49 5.33 64.13 1.40
C SER A 49 5.18 63.03 2.44
N VAL A 50 5.36 63.34 3.73
CA VAL A 50 5.16 62.35 4.82
C VAL A 50 3.71 61.87 4.87
N SER A 51 2.75 62.76 4.63
CA SER A 51 1.32 62.42 4.63
C SER A 51 0.96 61.48 3.49
N GLU A 52 1.51 61.71 2.29
CA GLU A 52 1.33 60.82 1.13
C GLU A 52 1.94 59.43 1.37
N ASN A 53 3.16 59.37 1.90
CA ASN A 53 3.83 58.10 2.22
C ASN A 53 3.05 57.30 3.27
N LYS A 54 2.50 57.98 4.27
CA LYS A 54 1.65 57.36 5.30
C LYS A 54 0.38 56.76 4.66
N LEU A 55 -0.32 57.53 3.82
CA LEU A 55 -1.52 57.05 3.12
C LEU A 55 -1.20 55.83 2.24
N HIS A 56 -0.08 55.86 1.53
CA HIS A 56 0.36 54.73 0.72
C HIS A 56 0.57 53.48 1.57
N SER A 57 1.27 53.61 2.70
CA SER A 57 1.50 52.52 3.65
C SER A 57 0.19 51.97 4.23
N ASP A 58 -0.76 52.83 4.59
CA ASP A 58 -2.07 52.44 5.12
C ASP A 58 -2.89 51.63 4.09
N ILE A 59 -2.82 52.02 2.81
CA ILE A 59 -3.46 51.29 1.69
C ILE A 59 -2.83 49.90 1.54
N GLU A 60 -1.51 49.81 1.53
CA GLU A 60 -0.82 48.51 1.44
C GLU A 60 -1.15 47.60 2.62
N LEU A 61 -1.17 48.15 3.83
CA LEU A 61 -1.48 47.42 5.05
C LEU A 61 -2.91 46.86 5.01
N THR A 62 -3.86 47.67 4.55
CA THR A 62 -5.26 47.27 4.35
C THR A 62 -5.39 46.16 3.30
N ARG A 63 -4.54 46.18 2.26
CA ARG A 63 -4.53 45.15 1.21
C ARG A 63 -3.86 43.85 1.64
N LEU A 64 -2.81 43.91 2.46
CA LEU A 64 -2.04 42.74 2.89
C LEU A 64 -2.71 41.98 4.03
N LYS A 65 -3.41 42.68 4.93
CA LYS A 65 -4.11 42.06 6.06
C LYS A 65 -5.07 40.92 5.68
N PRO A 66 -6.01 41.07 4.72
CA PRO A 66 -6.90 39.97 4.34
C PRO A 66 -6.16 38.81 3.69
N LYS A 67 -5.10 39.07 2.91
CA LYS A 67 -4.27 38.02 2.30
C LYS A 67 -3.56 37.17 3.35
N LEU A 68 -3.10 37.80 4.42
CA LEU A 68 -2.49 37.09 5.54
C LEU A 68 -3.50 36.17 6.23
N GLU A 69 -4.72 36.64 6.46
CA GLU A 69 -5.78 35.81 7.06
C GLU A 69 -6.23 34.67 6.14
N GLU A 70 -6.32 34.92 4.84
CA GLU A 70 -6.59 33.87 3.84
C GLU A 70 -5.48 32.80 3.83
N LEU A 71 -4.21 33.23 3.89
CA LEU A 71 -3.07 32.30 3.92
C LEU A 71 -3.07 31.47 5.20
N LYS A 72 -3.39 32.06 6.36
CA LYS A 72 -3.55 31.33 7.62
C LYS A 72 -4.67 30.29 7.53
N ALA A 73 -5.82 30.65 6.96
CA ALA A 73 -6.93 29.71 6.79
C ALA A 73 -6.53 28.52 5.90
N LYS A 74 -5.89 28.79 4.75
CA LYS A 74 -5.36 27.75 3.86
C LYS A 74 -4.32 26.87 4.53
N PHE A 75 -3.47 27.45 5.39
CA PHE A 75 -2.48 26.69 6.15
C PHE A 75 -3.13 25.72 7.14
N ILE A 76 -4.15 26.18 7.87
CA ILE A 76 -4.91 25.32 8.80
C ILE A 76 -5.59 24.17 8.04
N GLU A 77 -6.28 24.48 6.94
CA GLU A 77 -6.94 23.47 6.11
C GLU A 77 -5.96 22.43 5.55
N ALA A 78 -4.80 22.88 5.05
CA ALA A 78 -3.76 21.99 4.56
C ALA A 78 -3.23 21.07 5.69
N ASN A 79 -3.05 21.60 6.90
CA ASN A 79 -2.57 20.84 8.04
C ASN A 79 -3.59 19.79 8.52
N ASP A 80 -4.88 20.12 8.49
CA ASP A 80 -5.96 19.18 8.80
C ASP A 80 -6.02 18.04 7.77
N ASN A 81 -5.86 18.38 6.48
CA ASN A 81 -5.80 17.38 5.41
C ASN A 81 -4.58 16.47 5.52
N ILE A 82 -3.40 17.03 5.84
CA ILE A 82 -2.19 16.24 6.11
C ILE A 82 -2.43 15.26 7.25
N SER A 83 -3.04 15.72 8.35
CA SER A 83 -3.32 14.87 9.51
C SER A 83 -4.28 13.72 9.18
N LYS A 84 -5.32 13.98 8.38
CA LYS A 84 -6.24 12.93 7.88
C LYS A 84 -5.51 11.90 7.01
N LEU A 85 -4.74 12.37 6.02
CA LEU A 85 -3.98 11.50 5.14
C LEU A 85 -2.94 10.65 5.90
N MET A 86 -2.29 11.20 6.92
CA MET A 86 -1.39 10.44 7.78
C MET A 86 -2.11 9.31 8.54
N SER A 87 -3.31 9.59 9.05
CA SER A 87 -4.12 8.57 9.73
C SER A 87 -4.55 7.45 8.77
N GLU A 88 -5.00 7.79 7.57
CA GLU A 88 -5.39 6.82 6.54
C GLU A 88 -4.18 5.97 6.10
N LEU A 89 -3.02 6.59 5.93
CA LEU A 89 -1.78 5.89 5.57
C LEU A 89 -1.36 4.90 6.66
N THR A 90 -1.46 5.31 7.93
CA THR A 90 -1.10 4.46 9.07
C THR A 90 -2.02 3.24 9.12
N PHE A 91 -3.33 3.45 9.04
CA PHE A 91 -4.31 2.37 9.00
C PHE A 91 -4.09 1.41 7.81
N SER A 92 -3.85 1.94 6.61
CA SER A 92 -3.58 1.11 5.43
C SER A 92 -2.29 0.31 5.56
N THR A 93 -1.27 0.87 6.22
CA THR A 93 0.01 0.20 6.47
C THR A 93 -0.15 -0.95 7.45
N GLU A 94 -0.88 -0.73 8.55
CA GLU A 94 -1.20 -1.77 9.55
C GLU A 94 -1.97 -2.92 8.91
N LYS A 95 -3.04 -2.61 8.16
CA LYS A 95 -3.83 -3.62 7.45
C LYS A 95 -3.01 -4.43 6.45
N THR A 96 -2.07 -3.78 5.75
CA THR A 96 -1.17 -4.47 4.81
C THR A 96 -0.25 -5.45 5.56
N SER A 97 0.31 -5.04 6.70
CA SER A 97 1.13 -5.89 7.56
C SER A 97 0.37 -7.13 8.06
N GLU A 98 -0.88 -6.96 8.50
CA GLU A 98 -1.76 -8.08 8.90
C GLU A 98 -2.04 -9.06 7.75
N MET A 99 -2.29 -8.53 6.56
CA MET A 99 -2.50 -9.34 5.36
C MET A 99 -1.24 -10.12 4.98
N GLU A 100 -0.06 -9.51 5.04
CA GLU A 100 1.23 -10.17 4.79
C GLU A 100 1.48 -11.32 5.77
N GLN A 101 1.19 -11.13 7.06
CA GLN A 101 1.30 -12.21 8.05
C GLN A 101 0.34 -13.35 7.72
N THR A 102 -0.91 -13.03 7.40
CA THR A 102 -1.92 -14.03 7.03
C THR A 102 -1.50 -14.84 5.80
N ILE A 103 -0.90 -14.19 4.80
CA ILE A 103 -0.37 -14.84 3.60
C ILE A 103 0.74 -15.82 3.98
N LYS A 104 1.73 -15.40 4.79
CA LYS A 104 2.82 -16.28 5.25
C LYS A 104 2.30 -17.52 5.98
N PHE A 105 1.28 -17.38 6.84
CA PHE A 105 0.67 -18.52 7.51
C PHE A 105 -0.01 -19.47 6.53
N LYS A 106 -0.76 -18.93 5.56
CA LYS A 106 -1.43 -19.74 4.52
C LYS A 106 -0.43 -20.45 3.62
N GLU A 107 0.66 -19.80 3.22
CA GLU A 107 1.74 -20.40 2.43
C GLU A 107 2.36 -21.60 3.15
N LYS A 108 2.64 -21.45 4.45
CA LYS A 108 3.16 -22.56 5.27
C LYS A 108 2.16 -23.72 5.37
N ALA A 109 0.87 -23.43 5.50
CA ALA A 109 -0.17 -24.45 5.52
C ALA A 109 -0.27 -25.20 4.18
N ILE A 110 -0.20 -24.47 3.06
CA ILE A 110 -0.19 -25.05 1.71
C ILE A 110 1.02 -25.97 1.52
N GLU A 111 2.20 -25.53 1.93
CA GLU A 111 3.43 -26.34 1.82
C GLU A 111 3.33 -27.63 2.66
N ASN A 112 2.78 -27.55 3.88
CA ASN A 112 2.52 -28.73 4.69
C ASN A 112 1.55 -29.70 4.02
N HIS A 113 0.42 -29.20 3.50
CA HIS A 113 -0.55 -30.04 2.79
C HIS A 113 0.00 -30.68 1.53
N LYS A 114 0.85 -29.96 0.79
CA LYS A 114 1.56 -30.49 -0.39
C LYS A 114 2.47 -31.66 -0.01
N ASN A 115 3.23 -31.51 1.08
CA ASN A 115 4.10 -32.57 1.59
C ASN A 115 3.30 -33.80 2.07
N ASP A 116 2.16 -33.60 2.71
CA ASP A 116 1.29 -34.70 3.14
C ASP A 116 0.63 -35.42 1.96
N LEU A 117 0.21 -34.69 0.93
CA LEU A 117 -0.30 -35.28 -0.32
C LEU A 117 0.75 -36.14 -1.01
N GLU A 118 1.99 -35.67 -1.08
CA GLU A 118 3.10 -36.42 -1.68
C GLU A 118 3.40 -37.72 -0.91
N LYS A 119 3.34 -37.68 0.43
CA LYS A 119 3.47 -38.90 1.26
C LYS A 119 2.35 -39.90 0.99
N ARG A 120 1.09 -39.43 0.98
CA ARG A 120 -0.07 -40.28 0.71
C ARG A 120 -0.04 -40.89 -0.69
N LYS A 121 0.45 -40.12 -1.68
CA LYS A 121 0.61 -40.64 -3.05
C LYS A 121 1.59 -41.82 -3.09
N LYS A 122 2.74 -41.69 -2.43
CA LYS A 122 3.71 -42.80 -2.30
C LYS A 122 3.13 -44.01 -1.59
N GLU A 123 2.34 -43.79 -0.54
CA GLU A 123 1.67 -44.87 0.18
C GLU A 123 0.65 -45.60 -0.70
N ILE A 124 -0.14 -44.87 -1.49
CA ILE A 124 -1.06 -45.44 -2.48
C ILE A 124 -0.30 -46.27 -3.52
N ASP A 125 0.82 -45.77 -4.04
CA ASP A 125 1.63 -46.50 -5.01
C ASP A 125 2.15 -47.83 -4.42
N ILE A 126 2.63 -47.83 -3.18
CA ILE A 126 3.05 -49.04 -2.46
C ILE A 126 1.88 -50.02 -2.30
N LEU A 127 0.73 -49.55 -1.84
CA LEU A 127 -0.46 -50.38 -1.65
C LEU A 127 -0.94 -50.99 -2.98
N ASN A 128 -0.89 -50.24 -4.07
CA ASN A 128 -1.25 -50.74 -5.39
C ASN A 128 -0.34 -51.89 -5.84
N GLU A 129 0.97 -51.79 -5.59
CA GLU A 129 1.90 -52.88 -5.91
C GLU A 129 1.64 -54.13 -5.04
N VAL A 130 1.33 -53.94 -3.75
CA VAL A 130 0.91 -55.05 -2.87
C VAL A 130 -0.36 -55.72 -3.38
N VAL A 131 -1.37 -54.94 -3.77
CA VAL A 131 -2.64 -55.47 -4.32
C VAL A 131 -2.38 -56.28 -5.59
N LYS A 132 -1.57 -55.77 -6.52
CA LYS A 132 -1.20 -56.50 -7.75
C LYS A 132 -0.48 -57.81 -7.44
N SER A 133 0.44 -57.81 -6.48
CA SER A 133 1.15 -59.03 -6.07
C SER A 133 0.19 -60.06 -5.48
N ASN A 134 -0.73 -59.63 -4.62
CA ASN A 134 -1.74 -60.49 -4.02
C ASN A 134 -2.72 -61.04 -5.06
N GLN A 135 -3.10 -60.24 -6.06
CA GLN A 135 -3.93 -60.68 -7.19
C GLN A 135 -3.22 -61.81 -7.97
N LYS A 136 -1.95 -61.62 -8.35
CA LYS A 136 -1.17 -62.68 -9.02
C LYS A 136 -1.10 -63.96 -8.19
N GLY A 137 -0.81 -63.87 -6.90
CA GLY A 137 -0.79 -65.03 -6.02
C GLY A 137 -2.16 -65.72 -5.88
N THR A 138 -3.24 -64.95 -5.92
CA THR A 138 -4.61 -65.48 -5.92
C THR A 138 -4.90 -66.22 -7.22
N ASP A 139 -4.52 -65.65 -8.37
CA ASP A 139 -4.69 -66.28 -9.68
C ASP A 139 -3.91 -67.61 -9.77
N GLU A 140 -2.66 -67.64 -9.29
CA GLU A 140 -1.85 -68.86 -9.21
C GLU A 140 -2.51 -69.95 -8.35
N LEU A 141 -3.10 -69.57 -7.20
CA LEU A 141 -3.83 -70.50 -6.34
C LEU A 141 -5.11 -71.01 -7.00
N ILE A 142 -5.84 -70.16 -7.72
CA ILE A 142 -7.03 -70.55 -8.49
C ILE A 142 -6.66 -71.60 -9.54
N ASP A 143 -5.58 -71.38 -10.30
CA ASP A 143 -5.14 -72.32 -11.33
C ASP A 143 -4.69 -73.66 -10.73
N LYS A 144 -4.03 -73.63 -9.56
CA LYS A 144 -3.68 -74.84 -8.82
C LYS A 144 -4.90 -75.60 -8.32
N ILE A 145 -5.93 -74.89 -7.82
CA ILE A 145 -7.20 -75.50 -7.41
C ILE A 145 -7.86 -76.18 -8.61
N LYS A 146 -7.98 -75.50 -9.76
CA LYS A 146 -8.56 -76.09 -10.98
C LYS A 146 -7.83 -77.36 -11.40
N SER A 147 -6.49 -77.36 -11.40
CA SER A 147 -5.69 -78.54 -11.73
C SER A 147 -5.94 -79.70 -10.75
N LEU A 148 -6.04 -79.41 -9.45
CA LEU A 148 -6.35 -80.43 -8.44
C LEU A 148 -7.77 -80.96 -8.57
N GLU A 149 -8.74 -80.10 -8.91
CA GLU A 149 -10.13 -80.51 -9.18
C GLU A 149 -10.21 -81.47 -10.36
N THR A 150 -9.49 -81.20 -11.46
CA THR A 150 -9.40 -82.13 -12.62
C THR A 150 -8.79 -83.48 -12.23
N LYS A 151 -7.67 -83.48 -11.50
CA LYS A 151 -7.06 -84.74 -11.02
C LYS A 151 -7.98 -85.49 -10.08
N LEU A 152 -8.72 -84.78 -9.23
CA LEU A 152 -9.66 -85.40 -8.30
C LEU A 152 -10.85 -86.03 -9.04
N SER A 153 -11.35 -85.40 -10.12
CA SER A 153 -12.39 -86.01 -10.96
C SER A 153 -11.90 -87.29 -11.65
N GLU A 154 -10.69 -87.30 -12.19
CA GLU A 154 -10.08 -88.50 -12.79
C GLU A 154 -10.01 -89.64 -11.77
N VAL A 155 -9.46 -89.37 -10.58
CA VAL A 155 -9.36 -90.38 -9.50
C VAL A 155 -10.73 -90.88 -9.04
N ARG A 156 -11.76 -90.02 -9.03
CA ARG A 156 -13.13 -90.42 -8.68
C ARG A 156 -13.79 -91.30 -9.75
N SER A 157 -13.40 -91.17 -11.01
CA SER A 157 -13.88 -92.03 -12.10
C SER A 157 -13.19 -93.40 -12.10
N THR A 158 -11.95 -93.50 -11.60
CA THR A 158 -11.16 -94.75 -11.59
C THR A 158 -11.88 -95.98 -11.00
N PRO A 159 -12.54 -95.94 -9.82
CA PRO A 159 -13.25 -97.10 -9.30
C PRO A 159 -14.39 -97.59 -10.20
N LYS A 160 -15.12 -96.66 -10.86
CA LYS A 160 -16.22 -97.01 -11.77
C LYS A 160 -15.69 -97.68 -13.05
N VAL A 161 -14.59 -97.14 -13.60
CA VAL A 161 -13.90 -97.75 -14.74
C VAL A 161 -13.39 -99.15 -14.39
N LEU A 162 -12.77 -99.32 -13.23
CA LEU A 162 -12.29 -100.63 -12.75
C LEU A 162 -13.42 -101.64 -12.55
N GLU A 163 -14.56 -101.20 -12.01
CA GLU A 163 -15.74 -102.05 -11.87
C GLU A 163 -16.26 -102.49 -13.24
N ARG A 164 -16.33 -101.58 -14.21
CA ARG A 164 -16.76 -101.89 -15.58
C ARG A 164 -15.82 -102.87 -16.30
N ILE A 165 -14.51 -102.66 -16.16
CA ILE A 165 -13.49 -103.59 -16.67
C ILE A 165 -13.67 -104.97 -16.04
N LYS A 166 -13.86 -105.03 -14.71
CA LYS A 166 -14.06 -106.29 -13.99
C LYS A 166 -15.32 -107.02 -14.46
N GLU A 167 -16.44 -106.32 -14.63
CA GLU A 167 -17.66 -106.91 -15.18
C GLU A 167 -17.43 -107.54 -16.57
N MET A 168 -16.81 -106.80 -17.49
CA MET A 168 -16.54 -107.32 -18.84
C MET A 168 -15.56 -108.50 -18.83
N MET A 169 -14.53 -108.47 -17.98
CA MET A 169 -13.59 -109.57 -17.81
C MET A 169 -14.24 -110.81 -17.19
N VAL A 170 -15.17 -110.67 -16.24
CA VAL A 170 -15.93 -111.80 -15.67
C VAL A 170 -16.76 -112.49 -16.74
N HIS A 171 -17.30 -111.75 -17.70
CA HIS A 171 -18.14 -112.32 -18.76
C HIS A 171 -17.36 -112.90 -19.95
N LYS A 172 -16.26 -112.25 -20.38
CA LYS A 172 -15.52 -112.65 -21.60
C LYS A 172 -14.18 -113.33 -21.34
N GLY A 173 -13.62 -113.20 -20.14
CA GLY A 173 -12.28 -113.71 -19.78
C GLY A 173 -11.11 -112.90 -20.34
N PHE A 174 -11.36 -112.02 -21.31
CA PHE A 174 -10.38 -111.08 -21.89
C PHE A 174 -11.08 -109.79 -22.32
N LEU A 175 -10.30 -108.72 -22.52
CA LEU A 175 -10.76 -107.41 -22.98
C LEU A 175 -9.98 -107.04 -24.25
N SER A 176 -10.65 -106.65 -25.33
CA SER A 176 -9.97 -106.12 -26.52
C SER A 176 -9.64 -104.64 -26.37
N ASP A 177 -8.62 -104.17 -27.09
CA ASP A 177 -8.19 -102.76 -27.05
C ASP A 177 -9.33 -101.79 -27.40
N LYS A 178 -10.20 -102.18 -28.34
CA LYS A 178 -11.37 -101.39 -28.71
C LYS A 178 -12.40 -101.27 -27.58
N GLU A 179 -12.66 -102.38 -26.88
CA GLU A 179 -13.58 -102.40 -25.74
C GLU A 179 -13.03 -101.62 -24.55
N LEU A 180 -11.71 -101.66 -24.34
CA LEU A 180 -11.07 -100.85 -23.32
C LEU A 180 -11.23 -99.36 -23.60
N GLU A 181 -11.03 -98.95 -24.85
CA GLU A 181 -11.18 -97.55 -25.28
C GLU A 181 -12.63 -97.07 -25.17
N ASP A 182 -13.60 -97.94 -25.51
CA ASP A 182 -15.02 -97.65 -25.35
C ASP A 182 -15.39 -97.44 -23.87
N ILE A 183 -14.85 -98.25 -22.94
CA ILE A 183 -15.07 -98.05 -21.49
C ILE A 183 -14.49 -96.71 -21.04
N PHE A 184 -13.27 -96.34 -21.44
CA PHE A 184 -12.69 -95.05 -21.03
C PHE A 184 -13.54 -93.86 -21.50
N LYS A 185 -14.11 -93.92 -22.72
CA LYS A 185 -15.02 -92.89 -23.25
C LYS A 185 -16.36 -92.79 -22.54
N GLU A 186 -16.79 -93.83 -21.80
CA GLU A 186 -18.03 -93.79 -21.00
C GLU A 186 -17.89 -92.97 -19.71
N PHE A 187 -16.66 -92.71 -19.24
CA PHE A 187 -16.39 -92.10 -17.93
C PHE A 187 -15.51 -90.82 -17.99
N ASP A 188 -15.17 -90.36 -19.19
CA ASP A 188 -14.65 -89.02 -19.51
C ASP A 188 -15.78 -87.97 -19.57
#